data_AF-A0A7R9KKI7-F1
#
_entry.id   AF-A0A7R9KKI7-F1
#
_cell.length_a   1.000
_cell.length_b   1.000
_cell.length_c   1.000
_cell.angle_alpha   90.00
_cell.angle_beta   90.00
_cell.angle_gamma   90.00
#
_symmetry.space_group_name_H-M   'P 1'
#
loop_
_entity.id
_entity.type
_entity.pdbx_description
1 polymer ?
#
loop_
_entity_poly.entity_id
_entity_poly.type
_entity_poly.pdbx_seq_one_letter_code
_entity_poly.pdbx_strand_id
1 'polypeptide(L)'
;MTDNGSSLRHCMSNYCLICGTESPIYANHFFALQFFTYFNESDISLECKTVANYVNDHQNEDWALRLIDASGVVGSGLAKGNYQYMGDFDECLDIRVIVQGDQQIAVIPGKVMQTLQSFSFYSNTDRLLSTGNEKDTIGCFHGFRLISLLFIIIYHIYTEAQLPSANLMSILEGQNNFMLQIVTNAGLWVEAFFLLSGFLCAYGTIRELRKTSIKQYKPITNVIHRYLRLTPSLLGVMGFSVLQEVMASGPQWHRYVETSAQTCHQNWWLNLLYKLNITLWVLSVTLNLCITFLTWPWLLGNSYHNTASVLYGATHRTLWALSWSYILFACATGHGSIVNTVLSWKALVPLSRLSFQAYLYHSVLISRFVYDARQPLYSSKVTLV
;
A
#
# COMPACT_ATOMS: atom_id res chain seq x y z
N MET A 1 9.88 -34.52 -26.99
CA MET A 1 9.41 -34.04 -25.68
C MET A 1 9.00 -32.60 -25.84
N THR A 2 7.82 -32.42 -26.45
CA THR A 2 7.21 -31.12 -26.69
C THR A 2 6.51 -30.66 -25.42
N ASP A 3 6.42 -29.34 -25.28
CA ASP A 3 6.04 -28.53 -24.12
C ASP A 3 4.57 -28.73 -23.65
N ASN A 4 4.13 -29.98 -23.44
CA ASN A 4 2.75 -30.30 -23.03
C ASN A 4 2.42 -29.73 -21.64
N GLY A 5 3.44 -29.47 -20.80
CA GLY A 5 3.30 -28.85 -19.49
C GLY A 5 2.97 -27.36 -19.52
N SER A 6 3.26 -26.63 -20.62
CA SER A 6 2.85 -25.23 -20.78
C SER A 6 1.41 -25.13 -21.29
N SER A 7 0.99 -26.04 -22.16
CA SER A 7 -0.37 -26.16 -22.69
C SER A 7 -1.40 -26.55 -21.61
N LEU A 8 -1.06 -27.51 -20.73
CA LEU A 8 -1.86 -27.84 -19.53
C LEU A 8 -2.04 -26.64 -18.61
N ARG A 9 -0.96 -25.90 -18.40
CA ARG A 9 -0.95 -24.70 -17.56
C ARG A 9 -1.83 -23.59 -18.14
N HIS A 10 -1.92 -23.48 -19.47
CA HIS A 10 -2.76 -22.50 -20.15
C HIS A 10 -4.25 -22.89 -20.14
N CYS A 11 -4.57 -24.18 -20.30
CA CYS A 11 -5.95 -24.64 -20.20
C CYS A 11 -6.46 -24.55 -18.75
N MET A 12 -5.73 -25.12 -17.78
CA MET A 12 -6.16 -25.17 -16.37
C MET A 12 -6.09 -23.80 -15.68
N SER A 13 -5.21 -22.86 -16.10
CA SER A 13 -5.22 -21.52 -15.49
C SER A 13 -6.50 -20.75 -15.75
N ASN A 14 -7.20 -21.03 -16.86
CA ASN A 14 -8.47 -20.37 -17.17
C ASN A 14 -9.67 -21.05 -16.50
N TYR A 15 -9.54 -22.32 -16.08
CA TYR A 15 -10.64 -23.14 -15.55
C TYR A 15 -10.55 -23.43 -14.04
N CYS A 16 -9.49 -23.01 -13.35
CA CYS A 16 -9.50 -22.84 -11.88
C CYS A 16 -10.44 -21.70 -11.41
N LEU A 17 -11.23 -21.14 -12.32
CA LEU A 17 -12.35 -20.22 -12.11
C LEU A 17 -13.50 -20.69 -13.02
N ILE A 18 -14.35 -21.61 -12.58
CA ILE A 18 -15.67 -21.75 -13.22
C ILE A 18 -16.76 -21.75 -12.16
N CYS A 19 -17.24 -20.55 -11.84
CA CYS A 19 -18.64 -20.35 -11.56
C CYS A 19 -19.43 -20.55 -12.87
N GLY A 20 -20.30 -21.57 -12.89
CA GLY A 20 -21.55 -21.61 -13.65
C GLY A 20 -21.48 -21.81 -15.18
N THR A 21 -22.00 -22.95 -15.64
CA THR A 21 -23.07 -23.03 -16.67
C THR A 21 -23.75 -24.39 -16.58
N GLU A 22 -25.09 -24.36 -16.60
CA GLU A 22 -26.01 -25.50 -16.46
C GLU A 22 -25.97 -26.44 -17.68
N SER A 23 -25.75 -27.74 -17.48
CA SER A 23 -26.32 -28.83 -18.30
C SER A 23 -26.24 -30.19 -17.59
N PRO A 24 -27.15 -31.16 -17.87
CA PRO A 24 -27.42 -32.29 -16.96
C PRO A 24 -26.90 -33.62 -17.50
N ILE A 25 -26.05 -34.34 -16.76
CA ILE A 25 -25.65 -35.72 -17.13
C ILE A 25 -25.49 -36.62 -15.88
N TYR A 26 -25.97 -37.86 -16.00
CA TYR A 26 -26.17 -38.89 -14.97
C TYR A 26 -24.90 -39.70 -14.61
N ALA A 27 -24.91 -40.22 -13.38
CA ALA A 27 -23.80 -40.77 -12.59
C ALA A 27 -23.60 -42.31 -12.65
N ASN A 28 -22.36 -42.78 -12.42
CA ASN A 28 -21.95 -43.85 -11.46
C ASN A 28 -20.49 -44.32 -11.69
N HIS A 29 -19.61 -44.33 -10.67
CA HIS A 29 -18.24 -44.95 -10.56
C HIS A 29 -17.24 -44.85 -11.75
N PHE A 30 -17.65 -44.20 -12.82
CA PHE A 30 -17.08 -43.97 -14.15
C PHE A 30 -16.43 -42.56 -14.21
N PHE A 31 -16.27 -41.92 -13.05
CA PHE A 31 -16.24 -40.46 -12.93
C PHE A 31 -14.94 -39.78 -13.37
N ALA A 32 -13.79 -40.46 -13.28
CA ALA A 32 -12.56 -39.94 -13.87
C ALA A 32 -12.62 -40.00 -15.41
N LEU A 33 -13.13 -41.11 -15.97
CA LEU A 33 -13.37 -41.25 -17.41
C LEU A 33 -14.39 -40.23 -17.93
N GLN A 34 -15.45 -39.95 -17.18
CA GLN A 34 -16.53 -39.04 -17.59
C GLN A 34 -16.09 -37.57 -17.71
N PHE A 35 -15.15 -37.14 -16.85
CA PHE A 35 -14.53 -35.82 -16.93
C PHE A 35 -13.78 -35.64 -18.24
N PHE A 36 -12.95 -36.61 -18.62
CA PHE A 36 -12.15 -36.52 -19.85
C PHE A 36 -12.95 -36.79 -21.13
N THR A 37 -13.99 -37.63 -21.07
CA THR A 37 -14.94 -37.77 -22.19
C THR A 37 -15.72 -36.47 -22.45
N TYR A 38 -16.06 -35.71 -21.40
CA TYR A 38 -16.68 -34.38 -21.57
C TYR A 38 -15.76 -33.40 -22.32
N PHE A 39 -14.46 -33.36 -22.00
CA PHE A 39 -13.48 -32.55 -22.75
C PHE A 39 -13.34 -32.99 -24.21
N ASN A 40 -13.48 -34.30 -24.47
CA ASN A 40 -13.41 -34.83 -25.83
C ASN A 40 -14.64 -34.46 -26.66
N GLU A 41 -15.83 -34.46 -26.05
CA GLU A 41 -17.12 -34.15 -26.70
C GLU A 41 -17.46 -32.65 -26.78
N SER A 42 -16.78 -31.80 -26.01
CA SER A 42 -17.04 -30.35 -26.00
C SER A 42 -16.20 -29.57 -27.04
N ASP A 43 -16.68 -28.40 -27.45
CA ASP A 43 -16.01 -27.47 -28.39
C ASP A 43 -14.86 -26.70 -27.71
N ILE A 44 -13.89 -27.43 -27.15
CA ILE A 44 -12.70 -26.87 -26.50
C ILE A 44 -11.49 -26.98 -27.45
N SER A 45 -10.50 -26.10 -27.29
CA SER A 45 -9.29 -26.08 -28.10
C SER A 45 -8.60 -27.45 -28.18
N LEU A 46 -8.06 -27.80 -29.35
CA LEU A 46 -7.36 -29.07 -29.61
C LEU A 46 -6.20 -29.30 -28.63
N GLU A 47 -5.53 -28.22 -28.24
CA GLU A 47 -4.51 -28.22 -27.19
C GLU A 47 -5.06 -28.73 -25.86
N CYS A 48 -6.22 -28.24 -25.42
CA CYS A 48 -6.81 -28.68 -24.17
C CYS A 48 -7.29 -30.13 -24.22
N LYS A 49 -7.83 -30.60 -25.35
CA LYS A 49 -8.21 -32.02 -25.52
C LYS A 49 -7.02 -32.96 -25.38
N THR A 50 -5.90 -32.62 -26.01
CA THR A 50 -4.66 -33.41 -25.97
C THR A 50 -4.12 -33.54 -24.56
N VAL A 51 -4.16 -32.42 -23.85
CA VAL A 51 -3.74 -32.28 -22.47
C VAL A 51 -4.65 -33.04 -21.50
N ALA A 52 -5.96 -32.95 -21.70
CA ALA A 52 -6.94 -33.66 -20.88
C ALA A 52 -6.75 -35.19 -21.01
N ASN A 53 -6.58 -35.69 -22.24
CA ASN A 53 -6.25 -37.10 -22.48
C ASN A 53 -4.93 -37.51 -21.81
N TYR A 54 -3.92 -36.64 -21.81
CA TYR A 54 -2.65 -36.91 -21.12
C TYR A 54 -2.82 -37.07 -19.60
N VAL A 55 -3.64 -36.24 -18.96
CA VAL A 55 -3.95 -36.39 -17.52
C VAL A 55 -4.79 -37.65 -17.27
N ASN A 56 -5.71 -37.98 -18.17
CA ASN A 56 -6.50 -39.21 -18.10
C ASN A 56 -5.62 -40.47 -18.11
N ASP A 57 -4.59 -40.48 -18.96
CA ASP A 57 -3.67 -41.62 -19.08
C ASP A 57 -2.78 -41.80 -17.83
N HIS A 58 -2.59 -40.74 -17.03
CA HIS A 58 -1.71 -40.74 -15.83
C HIS A 58 -2.50 -40.68 -14.52
N GLN A 59 -3.79 -41.06 -14.50
CA GLN A 59 -4.65 -41.02 -13.30
C GLN A 59 -4.14 -41.85 -12.11
N ASN A 60 -3.22 -42.79 -12.32
CA ASN A 60 -2.61 -43.58 -11.25
C ASN A 60 -1.41 -42.88 -10.59
N GLU A 61 -1.00 -41.71 -11.07
CA GLU A 61 0.10 -40.94 -10.52
C GLU A 61 -0.40 -39.84 -9.57
N ASP A 62 0.26 -39.70 -8.41
CA ASP A 62 -0.15 -38.77 -7.35
C ASP A 62 -0.32 -37.33 -7.82
N TRP A 63 0.51 -36.85 -8.75
CA TRP A 63 0.41 -35.48 -9.26
C TRP A 63 -0.84 -35.26 -10.11
N ALA A 64 -1.30 -36.28 -10.84
CA ALA A 64 -2.48 -36.20 -11.68
C ALA A 64 -3.75 -36.21 -10.83
N LEU A 65 -3.76 -37.01 -9.76
CA LEU A 65 -4.84 -37.04 -8.77
C LEU A 65 -4.99 -35.68 -8.05
N ARG A 66 -3.88 -35.10 -7.58
CA ARG A 66 -3.86 -33.75 -6.96
C ARG A 66 -4.30 -32.65 -7.92
N LEU A 67 -3.97 -32.78 -9.20
CA LEU A 67 -4.39 -31.83 -10.23
C LEU A 67 -5.91 -31.89 -10.47
N ILE A 68 -6.49 -33.08 -10.47
CA ILE A 68 -7.95 -33.27 -10.55
C ILE A 68 -8.61 -32.73 -9.27
N ASP A 69 -8.03 -32.97 -8.10
CA ASP A 69 -8.53 -32.47 -6.82
C ASP A 69 -8.53 -30.94 -6.74
N ALA A 70 -7.41 -30.30 -7.10
CA ALA A 70 -7.25 -28.84 -7.16
C ALA A 70 -8.20 -28.15 -8.14
N SER A 71 -8.71 -28.88 -9.15
CA SER A 71 -9.67 -28.34 -10.12
C SER A 71 -11.09 -28.20 -9.55
N GLY A 72 -11.36 -28.80 -8.38
CA GLY A 72 -12.62 -28.67 -7.67
C GLY A 72 -13.82 -29.17 -8.47
N VAL A 73 -13.63 -30.19 -9.31
CA VAL A 73 -14.76 -30.80 -10.00
C VAL A 73 -15.24 -31.99 -9.20
N VAL A 74 -16.41 -31.86 -8.55
CA VAL A 74 -17.68 -32.50 -8.97
C VAL A 74 -18.87 -31.94 -8.17
N GLY A 75 -19.99 -31.72 -8.86
CA GLY A 75 -21.32 -31.87 -8.25
C GLY A 75 -22.44 -31.94 -9.29
N SER A 76 -23.22 -33.02 -9.32
CA SER A 76 -24.65 -32.99 -9.72
C SER A 76 -25.47 -33.48 -8.52
N GLY A 77 -26.65 -32.89 -8.29
CA GLY A 77 -27.35 -32.84 -6.99
C GLY A 77 -27.52 -34.20 -6.30
N LEU A 78 -26.51 -34.59 -5.52
CA LEU A 78 -26.00 -35.93 -5.13
C LEU A 78 -27.05 -37.01 -4.72
N ALA A 79 -28.10 -37.18 -5.52
CA ALA A 79 -29.41 -37.82 -5.30
C ALA A 79 -30.41 -37.14 -4.33
N LYS A 80 -30.08 -36.09 -3.57
CA LYS A 80 -31.04 -35.46 -2.64
C LYS A 80 -30.68 -34.10 -2.00
N GLY A 81 -29.51 -33.53 -2.24
CA GLY A 81 -29.17 -32.27 -1.55
C GLY A 81 -27.72 -31.82 -1.67
N ASN A 82 -27.14 -32.02 -2.86
CA ASN A 82 -25.94 -31.35 -3.39
C ASN A 82 -24.72 -31.19 -2.46
N TYR A 83 -23.60 -31.83 -2.80
CA TYR A 83 -22.34 -31.58 -2.11
C TYR A 83 -21.31 -31.11 -3.13
N GLN A 84 -21.29 -29.79 -3.37
CA GLN A 84 -20.30 -29.13 -4.21
C GLN A 84 -18.90 -29.42 -3.67
N TYR A 85 -18.13 -30.18 -4.43
CA TYR A 85 -16.75 -30.48 -4.14
C TYR A 85 -15.86 -29.36 -4.66
N MET A 86 -15.44 -28.41 -3.83
CA MET A 86 -14.63 -27.26 -4.26
C MET A 86 -13.14 -27.60 -4.47
N GLY A 87 -12.75 -28.87 -4.27
CA GLY A 87 -11.36 -29.29 -4.29
C GLY A 87 -10.59 -28.83 -3.05
N ASP A 88 -9.35 -29.28 -2.90
CA ASP A 88 -8.45 -28.72 -1.88
C ASP A 88 -7.96 -27.32 -2.29
N PHE A 89 -8.30 -26.33 -1.47
CA PHE A 89 -7.90 -24.93 -1.66
C PHE A 89 -6.37 -24.76 -1.71
N ASP A 90 -5.63 -25.54 -0.91
CA ASP A 90 -4.17 -25.43 -0.86
C ASP A 90 -3.54 -25.98 -2.15
N GLU A 91 -4.10 -27.04 -2.73
CA GLU A 91 -3.63 -27.58 -4.01
C GLU A 91 -3.98 -26.67 -5.21
N CYS A 92 -5.01 -25.82 -5.09
CA CYS A 92 -5.32 -24.76 -6.04
C CYS A 92 -4.28 -23.62 -6.03
N LEU A 93 -3.60 -23.40 -4.90
CA LEU A 93 -2.51 -22.41 -4.79
C LEU A 93 -1.21 -22.95 -5.35
N ASP A 94 -0.82 -24.17 -4.98
CA ASP A 94 0.36 -24.85 -5.51
C ASP A 94 0.32 -26.38 -5.35
N ILE A 95 0.61 -27.10 -6.44
CA ILE A 95 0.73 -28.58 -6.40
C ILE A 95 2.19 -28.95 -6.18
N ARG A 96 2.46 -29.76 -5.14
CA ARG A 96 3.82 -30.23 -4.78
C ARG A 96 4.01 -31.67 -5.25
N VAL A 97 4.98 -31.88 -6.13
CA VAL A 97 5.31 -33.19 -6.72
C VAL A 97 6.69 -33.62 -6.26
N ILE A 98 6.80 -34.87 -5.80
CA ILE A 98 8.10 -35.49 -5.49
C ILE A 98 8.57 -36.16 -6.78
N VAL A 99 9.69 -35.69 -7.35
CA VAL A 99 10.24 -36.28 -8.58
C VAL A 99 10.98 -37.56 -8.20
N GLN A 100 10.53 -38.73 -8.67
CA GLN A 100 11.24 -39.99 -8.41
C GLN A 100 12.62 -39.96 -9.09
N GLY A 101 13.69 -39.94 -8.27
CA GLY A 101 15.08 -39.95 -8.73
C GLY A 101 15.97 -38.92 -8.02
N ASP A 102 15.38 -37.84 -7.52
CA ASP A 102 16.03 -36.82 -6.70
C ASP A 102 15.03 -36.40 -5.62
N GLN A 103 15.42 -36.28 -4.36
CA GLN A 103 14.54 -35.77 -3.27
C GLN A 103 14.19 -34.26 -3.43
N GLN A 104 13.90 -33.81 -4.65
CA GLN A 104 13.52 -32.46 -4.98
C GLN A 104 12.00 -32.38 -5.14
N ILE A 105 11.41 -31.45 -4.40
CA ILE A 105 9.98 -31.12 -4.48
C ILE A 105 9.80 -30.09 -5.59
N ALA A 106 9.17 -30.48 -6.70
CA ALA A 106 8.76 -29.56 -7.75
C ALA A 106 7.41 -28.93 -7.38
N VAL A 107 7.33 -27.59 -7.43
CA VAL A 107 6.12 -26.82 -7.08
C VAL A 107 5.50 -26.24 -8.35
N ILE A 108 4.24 -26.56 -8.62
CA ILE A 108 3.46 -26.03 -9.75
C ILE A 108 2.52 -24.94 -9.23
N PRO A 109 2.79 -23.64 -9.49
CA PRO A 109 1.98 -22.56 -8.93
C PRO A 109 0.69 -22.29 -9.74
N GLY A 110 -0.43 -22.15 -9.04
CA GLY A 110 -1.71 -21.67 -9.56
C GLY A 110 -1.75 -20.14 -9.69
N LYS A 111 -1.29 -19.60 -10.82
CA LYS A 111 -1.13 -18.14 -11.01
C LYS A 111 -2.41 -17.33 -10.81
N VAL A 112 -3.55 -17.85 -11.27
CA VAL A 112 -4.84 -17.14 -11.17
C VAL A 112 -5.34 -17.12 -9.73
N MET A 113 -5.32 -18.25 -9.03
CA MET A 113 -5.72 -18.31 -7.62
C MET A 113 -4.79 -17.49 -6.72
N GLN A 114 -3.47 -17.50 -6.99
CA GLN A 114 -2.52 -16.63 -6.30
C GLN A 114 -2.82 -15.13 -6.53
N THR A 115 -3.29 -14.78 -7.73
CA THR A 115 -3.73 -13.41 -8.03
C THR A 115 -5.02 -13.07 -7.28
N LEU A 116 -6.00 -13.97 -7.22
CA LEU A 116 -7.24 -13.79 -6.46
C LEU A 116 -7.01 -13.74 -4.95
N GLN A 117 -6.06 -14.51 -4.43
CA GLN A 117 -5.64 -14.45 -3.03
C GLN A 117 -5.14 -13.06 -2.65
N SER A 118 -4.62 -12.29 -3.61
CA SER A 118 -4.22 -10.90 -3.40
C SER A 118 -5.41 -9.97 -3.09
N PHE A 119 -6.65 -10.39 -3.38
CA PHE A 119 -7.89 -9.68 -3.02
C PHE A 119 -8.61 -10.29 -1.81
N SER A 120 -8.12 -11.41 -1.27
CA SER A 120 -8.73 -12.07 -0.11
C SER A 120 -8.58 -11.20 1.13
N PHE A 121 -9.70 -10.77 1.71
CA PHE A 121 -9.69 -9.97 2.93
C PHE A 121 -9.04 -10.72 4.10
N TYR A 122 -9.36 -12.01 4.27
CA TYR A 122 -8.84 -12.83 5.36
C TYR A 122 -7.31 -12.98 5.27
N SER A 123 -6.80 -13.44 4.12
CA SER A 123 -5.35 -13.65 3.96
C SER A 123 -4.57 -12.34 4.03
N ASN A 124 -5.08 -11.26 3.45
CA ASN A 124 -4.43 -9.96 3.53
C ASN A 124 -4.44 -9.39 4.96
N THR A 125 -5.53 -9.58 5.71
CA THR A 125 -5.62 -9.11 7.11
C THR A 125 -4.70 -9.90 8.03
N ASP A 126 -4.64 -11.22 7.88
CA ASP A 126 -3.69 -12.06 8.62
C ASP A 126 -2.24 -11.67 8.31
N ARG A 127 -1.89 -11.54 7.02
CA ARG A 127 -0.57 -11.05 6.59
C ARG A 127 -0.30 -9.65 7.14
N LEU A 128 -1.28 -8.75 7.17
CA LEU A 128 -1.12 -7.39 7.67
C LEU A 128 -0.85 -7.37 9.18
N LEU A 129 -1.62 -8.14 9.96
CA LEU A 129 -1.54 -8.24 11.43
C LEU A 129 -0.37 -9.11 11.90
N SER A 130 0.23 -9.91 11.02
CA SER A 130 1.39 -10.74 11.34
C SER A 130 2.57 -9.89 11.86
N THR A 131 3.00 -10.17 13.09
CA THR A 131 4.15 -9.52 13.73
C THR A 131 5.46 -10.28 13.53
N GLY A 132 5.51 -11.17 12.54
CA GLY A 132 6.71 -11.93 12.20
C GLY A 132 7.84 -10.99 11.79
N ASN A 133 9.00 -11.12 12.44
CA ASN A 133 10.18 -10.35 12.05
C ASN A 133 10.65 -10.83 10.68
N GLU A 134 10.48 -10.01 9.64
CA GLU A 134 11.33 -10.14 8.44
C GLU A 134 12.77 -9.91 8.89
N LYS A 135 13.66 -10.89 8.67
CA LYS A 135 15.02 -10.92 9.21
C LYS A 135 15.91 -9.74 8.77
N ASP A 136 15.43 -8.90 7.84
CA ASP A 136 16.18 -7.82 7.21
C ASP A 136 15.54 -6.42 7.36
N THR A 137 14.54 -6.24 8.25
CA THR A 137 13.90 -4.94 8.48
C THR A 137 14.42 -4.25 9.74
N ILE A 138 14.84 -2.99 9.63
CA ILE A 138 15.29 -2.18 10.76
C ILE A 138 14.07 -1.78 11.60
N GLY A 139 13.92 -2.39 12.78
CA GLY A 139 12.74 -2.26 13.65
C GLY A 139 12.34 -0.81 13.97
N CYS A 140 13.31 0.05 14.27
CA CYS A 140 13.06 1.43 14.69
C CYS A 140 12.37 2.31 13.64
N PHE A 141 12.44 1.92 12.36
CA PHE A 141 11.77 2.62 11.27
C PHE A 141 10.25 2.51 11.38
N HIS A 142 9.73 1.40 11.93
CA HIS A 142 8.30 1.19 12.08
C HIS A 142 7.69 2.17 13.09
N GLY A 143 8.31 2.30 14.27
CA GLY A 143 7.86 3.27 15.27
C GLY A 143 8.03 4.72 14.83
N PHE A 144 9.14 5.05 14.18
CA PHE A 144 9.39 6.43 13.75
C PHE A 144 8.40 6.92 12.67
N ARG A 145 8.01 6.04 11.73
CA ARG A 145 6.93 6.34 10.76
C ARG A 145 5.63 6.68 11.43
N LEU A 146 5.29 5.92 12.47
CA LEU A 146 4.03 6.13 13.16
C LEU A 146 4.03 7.46 13.91
N ILE A 147 5.08 7.75 14.66
CA ILE A 147 5.19 9.00 15.42
C ILE A 147 5.13 10.21 14.48
N SER A 148 5.93 10.19 13.41
CA SER A 148 5.91 11.28 12.42
C SER A 148 4.54 11.44 11.76
N LEU A 149 3.87 10.35 11.40
CA LEU A 149 2.51 10.39 10.86
C LEU A 149 1.48 10.93 11.86
N LEU A 150 1.55 10.53 13.13
CA LEU A 150 0.61 10.97 14.17
C LEU A 150 0.68 12.50 14.36
N PHE A 151 1.88 13.08 14.41
CA PHE A 151 2.03 14.53 14.51
C PHE A 151 1.49 15.27 13.27
N ILE A 152 1.67 14.70 12.07
CA ILE A 152 1.08 15.26 10.83
C ILE A 152 -0.45 15.23 10.90
N ILE A 153 -1.05 14.12 11.36
CA ILE A 153 -2.50 13.99 11.51
C ILE A 153 -3.04 15.00 12.53
N ILE A 154 -2.42 15.09 13.72
CA ILE A 154 -2.83 16.05 14.76
C ILE A 154 -2.76 17.48 14.25
N TYR A 155 -1.70 17.83 13.51
CA TYR A 155 -1.59 19.14 12.88
C TYR A 155 -2.73 19.42 11.91
N HIS A 156 -3.05 18.50 10.99
CA HIS A 156 -4.15 18.71 10.06
C HIS A 156 -5.50 18.81 10.76
N ILE A 157 -5.74 18.02 11.81
CA ILE A 157 -6.94 18.19 12.64
C ILE A 157 -6.97 19.61 13.22
N TYR A 158 -5.86 20.08 13.78
CA TYR A 158 -5.75 21.39 14.39
C TYR A 158 -5.96 22.54 13.38
N THR A 159 -5.32 22.50 12.21
CA THR A 159 -5.39 23.59 11.22
C THR A 159 -6.72 23.61 10.49
N GLU A 160 -7.27 22.45 10.10
CA GLU A 160 -8.56 22.39 9.40
C GLU A 160 -9.70 22.84 10.35
N ALA A 161 -9.59 22.55 11.65
CA ALA A 161 -10.56 23.00 12.65
C ALA A 161 -10.59 24.53 12.88
N GLN A 162 -9.61 25.30 12.40
CA GLN A 162 -9.58 26.76 12.55
C GLN A 162 -10.67 27.45 11.72
N LEU A 163 -10.99 26.91 10.54
CA LEU A 163 -11.90 27.52 9.56
C LEU A 163 -13.36 27.61 10.04
N PRO A 164 -13.98 26.53 10.57
CA PRO A 164 -15.34 26.60 11.11
C PRO A 164 -15.39 27.10 12.57
N SER A 165 -14.27 27.58 13.14
CA SER A 165 -14.24 27.93 14.56
C SER A 165 -14.91 29.29 14.83
N ALA A 166 -15.80 29.32 15.84
CA ALA A 166 -16.41 30.56 16.31
C ALA A 166 -15.45 31.43 17.16
N ASN A 167 -14.34 30.86 17.65
CA ASN A 167 -13.43 31.49 18.59
C ASN A 167 -11.96 31.39 18.18
N LEU A 168 -11.66 31.78 16.94
CA LEU A 168 -10.31 31.76 16.36
C LEU A 168 -9.25 32.44 17.24
N MET A 169 -9.59 33.54 17.93
CA MET A 169 -8.65 34.24 18.82
C MET A 169 -8.15 33.35 19.97
N SER A 170 -9.01 32.51 20.55
CA SER A 170 -8.60 31.58 21.61
C SER A 170 -7.67 30.50 21.09
N ILE A 171 -7.82 30.10 19.82
CA ILE A 171 -6.94 29.15 19.15
C ILE A 171 -5.56 29.78 18.92
N LEU A 172 -5.52 31.04 18.45
CA LEU A 172 -4.28 31.79 18.24
C LEU A 172 -3.52 32.02 19.56
N GLU A 173 -4.22 32.33 20.65
CA GLU A 173 -3.59 32.42 21.98
C GLU A 173 -3.01 31.07 22.45
N GLY A 174 -3.70 29.96 22.14
CA GLY A 174 -3.23 28.61 22.42
C GLY A 174 -1.92 28.25 21.73
N GLN A 175 -1.60 28.87 20.59
CA GLN A 175 -0.31 28.68 19.90
C GLN A 175 0.88 29.15 20.73
N ASN A 176 0.70 30.01 21.72
CA ASN A 176 1.79 30.41 22.61
C ASN A 176 2.22 29.28 23.58
N ASN A 177 1.44 28.20 23.69
CA ASN A 177 1.81 27.05 24.50
C ASN A 177 2.97 26.29 23.86
N PHE A 178 4.00 26.04 24.65
CA PHE A 178 5.21 25.33 24.22
C PHE A 178 4.89 23.94 23.61
N MET A 179 3.96 23.19 24.19
CA MET A 179 3.60 21.85 23.67
C MET A 179 2.95 21.92 22.28
N LEU A 180 2.20 22.97 22.00
CA LEU A 180 1.53 23.14 20.71
C LEU A 180 2.52 23.53 19.60
N GLN A 181 3.71 24.05 19.96
CA GLN A 181 4.77 24.37 18.99
C GLN A 181 5.27 23.13 18.22
N ILE A 182 5.28 21.96 18.88
CA ILE A 182 5.68 20.69 18.23
C ILE A 182 4.66 20.32 17.13
N VAL A 183 3.39 20.64 17.35
CA VAL A 183 2.30 20.38 16.42
C VAL A 183 2.26 21.43 15.31
N THR A 184 2.35 22.72 15.64
CA THR A 184 2.28 23.81 14.65
C THR A 184 3.48 23.82 13.70
N ASN A 185 4.63 23.28 14.10
CA ASN A 185 5.80 23.08 13.22
C ASN A 185 5.76 21.73 12.46
N ALA A 186 4.58 21.25 12.07
CA ALA A 186 4.40 19.96 11.39
C ALA A 186 5.18 19.77 10.09
N GLY A 187 5.60 20.86 9.44
CA GLY A 187 6.49 20.78 8.27
C GLY A 187 7.75 19.95 8.55
N LEU A 188 8.30 20.02 9.77
CA LEU A 188 9.45 19.22 10.19
C LEU A 188 9.12 17.71 10.26
N TRP A 189 7.91 17.35 10.68
CA TRP A 189 7.47 15.94 10.71
C TRP A 189 7.24 15.37 9.31
N VAL A 190 6.76 16.20 8.38
CA VAL A 190 6.65 15.83 6.95
C VAL A 190 8.04 15.56 6.36
N GLU A 191 9.04 16.41 6.64
CA GLU A 191 10.42 16.21 6.20
C GLU A 191 11.02 14.91 6.75
N ALA A 192 10.78 14.61 8.03
CA ALA A 192 11.19 13.35 8.66
C ALA A 192 10.59 12.11 7.98
N PHE A 193 9.29 12.16 7.62
CA PHE A 193 8.60 11.07 6.94
C PHE A 193 9.19 10.81 5.53
N PHE A 194 9.49 11.87 4.78
CA PHE A 194 10.11 11.76 3.47
C PHE A 194 11.57 11.30 3.53
N LEU A 195 12.36 11.79 4.49
CA LEU A 195 13.74 11.35 4.73
C LEU A 195 13.80 9.83 4.90
N LEU A 196 12.89 9.29 5.70
CA LEU A 196 12.82 7.86 5.96
C LEU A 196 12.47 7.04 4.70
N SER A 197 11.55 7.57 3.90
CA SER A 197 11.16 6.97 2.62
C SER A 197 12.32 6.99 1.61
N GLY A 198 13.10 8.07 1.58
CA GLY A 198 14.33 8.19 0.81
C GLY A 198 15.40 7.20 1.26
N PHE A 199 15.63 7.08 2.57
CA PHE A 199 16.59 6.14 3.15
C PHE A 199 16.28 4.69 2.76
N LEU A 200 15.03 4.22 2.92
CA LEU A 200 14.68 2.84 2.55
C LEU A 200 14.81 2.58 1.05
N CYS A 201 14.53 3.57 0.20
CA CYS A 201 14.74 3.46 -1.24
C CYS A 201 16.23 3.29 -1.57
N ALA A 202 17.10 4.09 -0.94
CA ALA A 202 18.54 3.99 -1.10
C ALA A 202 19.08 2.65 -0.55
N TYR A 203 18.67 2.26 0.65
CA TYR A 203 19.05 1.00 1.28
C TYR A 203 18.65 -0.22 0.44
N GLY A 204 17.41 -0.25 -0.07
CA GLY A 204 16.94 -1.31 -0.95
C GLY A 204 17.75 -1.39 -2.25
N THR A 205 18.07 -0.24 -2.84
CA THR A 205 18.90 -0.18 -4.06
C THR A 205 20.31 -0.74 -3.81
N ILE A 206 20.96 -0.31 -2.73
CA ILE A 206 22.29 -0.80 -2.34
C ILE A 206 22.26 -2.31 -2.09
N ARG A 207 21.19 -2.82 -1.48
CA ARG A 207 21.02 -4.25 -1.21
C ARG A 207 20.91 -5.07 -2.49
N GLU A 208 20.17 -4.60 -3.49
CA GLU A 208 20.07 -5.28 -4.78
C GLU A 208 21.39 -5.23 -5.55
N LEU A 209 22.13 -4.11 -5.46
CA LEU A 209 23.50 -3.98 -5.98
C LEU A 209 24.55 -4.81 -5.23
N ARG A 210 24.24 -5.31 -4.02
CA ARG A 210 25.10 -6.28 -3.32
C ARG A 210 24.87 -7.70 -3.83
N LYS A 211 23.63 -8.03 -4.20
CA LYS A 211 23.26 -9.35 -4.73
C LYS A 211 23.62 -9.51 -6.21
N THR A 212 23.54 -8.42 -6.97
CA THR A 212 23.76 -8.38 -8.42
C THR A 212 24.90 -7.42 -8.75
N SER A 213 25.59 -7.62 -9.88
CA SER A 213 26.58 -6.63 -10.35
C SER A 213 25.90 -5.35 -10.83
N ILE A 214 26.55 -4.19 -10.68
CA ILE A 214 26.08 -2.89 -11.19
C ILE A 214 25.62 -2.97 -12.66
N LYS A 215 26.26 -3.79 -13.48
CA LYS A 215 25.93 -3.96 -14.91
C LYS A 215 24.58 -4.65 -15.16
N GLN A 216 24.08 -5.42 -14.20
CA GLN A 216 22.79 -6.12 -14.29
C GLN A 216 21.65 -5.34 -13.60
N TYR A 217 21.96 -4.22 -12.96
CA TYR A 217 20.96 -3.37 -12.32
C TYR A 217 20.06 -2.72 -13.38
N LYS A 218 18.75 -2.97 -13.27
CA LYS A 218 17.72 -2.43 -14.19
C LYS A 218 16.96 -1.28 -13.51
N PRO A 219 17.48 -0.04 -13.51
CA PRO A 219 16.86 1.10 -12.81
C PRO A 219 15.46 1.40 -13.33
N ILE A 220 15.25 1.30 -14.65
CA ILE A 220 13.98 1.61 -15.30
C ILE A 220 12.88 0.64 -14.83
N THR A 221 13.18 -0.66 -14.76
CA THR A 221 12.22 -1.67 -14.28
C THR A 221 11.81 -1.40 -12.83
N ASN A 222 12.75 -0.99 -11.96
CA ASN A 222 12.44 -0.63 -10.58
C ASN A 222 11.56 0.62 -10.47
N VAL A 223 11.80 1.63 -11.31
CA VAL A 223 10.96 2.83 -11.37
C VAL A 223 9.55 2.50 -11.88
N ILE A 224 9.44 1.65 -12.91
CA ILE A 224 8.15 1.18 -13.42
C ILE A 224 7.38 0.41 -12.34
N HIS A 225 8.01 -0.54 -11.64
CA HIS A 225 7.37 -1.24 -10.52
C HIS A 225 6.94 -0.28 -9.42
N ARG A 226 7.73 0.75 -9.11
CA ARG A 226 7.38 1.76 -8.12
C ARG A 226 6.17 2.58 -8.55
N TYR A 227 6.11 2.99 -9.82
CA TYR A 227 4.96 3.68 -10.39
C TYR A 227 3.71 2.79 -10.31
N LEU A 228 3.78 1.56 -10.81
CA LEU A 228 2.66 0.62 -10.80
C LEU A 228 2.18 0.28 -9.38
N ARG A 229 3.06 0.28 -8.38
CA ARG A 229 2.71 0.06 -6.98
C ARG A 229 2.01 1.25 -6.32
N LEU A 230 2.41 2.48 -6.63
CA LEU A 230 1.89 3.69 -5.96
C LEU A 230 0.60 4.21 -6.61
N THR A 231 0.50 4.08 -7.93
CA THR A 231 -0.63 4.60 -8.72
C THR A 231 -2.01 4.10 -8.26
N PRO A 232 -2.23 2.84 -7.86
CA PRO A 232 -3.52 2.39 -7.34
C PRO A 232 -3.98 3.15 -6.09
N SER A 233 -3.05 3.46 -5.17
CA SER A 233 -3.39 4.23 -3.97
C SER A 233 -3.73 5.68 -4.31
N LEU A 234 -3.01 6.29 -5.26
CA LEU A 234 -3.29 7.63 -5.75
C LEU A 234 -4.66 7.70 -6.45
N LEU A 235 -4.95 6.73 -7.33
CA LEU A 235 -6.26 6.59 -7.98
C LEU A 235 -7.38 6.45 -6.94
N GLY A 236 -7.16 5.68 -5.88
CA GLY A 236 -8.11 5.54 -4.78
C GLY A 236 -8.40 6.87 -4.08
N VAL A 237 -7.38 7.67 -3.76
CA VAL A 237 -7.57 9.00 -3.17
C VAL A 237 -8.30 9.93 -4.12
N MET A 238 -7.90 9.98 -5.40
CA MET A 238 -8.59 10.82 -6.39
C MET A 238 -10.04 10.41 -6.57
N GLY A 239 -10.32 9.11 -6.64
CA GLY A 239 -11.67 8.57 -6.69
C GLY A 239 -12.48 8.92 -5.44
N PHE A 240 -11.87 8.82 -4.26
CA PHE A 240 -12.52 9.23 -3.01
C PHE A 240 -12.81 10.73 -2.98
N SER A 241 -11.90 11.58 -3.46
CA SER A 241 -12.13 13.03 -3.58
C SER A 241 -13.30 13.37 -4.50
N VAL A 242 -13.54 12.61 -5.57
CA VAL A 242 -14.73 12.77 -6.41
C VAL A 242 -15.98 12.25 -5.71
N LEU A 243 -15.91 11.08 -5.06
CA LEU A 243 -17.04 10.52 -4.30
C LEU A 243 -17.52 11.46 -3.19
N GLN A 244 -16.62 12.28 -2.64
CA GLN A 244 -17.01 13.25 -1.63
C GLN A 244 -18.07 14.24 -2.13
N GLU A 245 -18.10 14.64 -3.40
CA GLU A 245 -19.13 15.55 -3.93
C GLU A 245 -20.56 15.09 -3.60
N VAL A 246 -20.81 13.78 -3.56
CA VAL A 246 -22.14 13.18 -3.30
C VAL A 246 -22.34 12.70 -1.86
N MET A 247 -21.30 12.65 -1.03
CA MET A 247 -21.39 12.08 0.32
C MET A 247 -21.92 13.06 1.38
N ALA A 248 -22.12 14.34 1.04
CA ALA A 248 -22.42 15.37 2.02
C ALA A 248 -23.08 16.65 1.50
N SER A 249 -23.55 17.48 2.42
CA SER A 249 -24.09 18.82 2.14
C SER A 249 -23.87 19.78 3.32
N GLY A 250 -22.60 19.92 3.74
CA GLY A 250 -22.20 20.86 4.79
C GLY A 250 -22.12 22.33 4.32
N PRO A 251 -22.19 23.32 5.23
CA PRO A 251 -22.17 24.74 4.89
C PRO A 251 -20.86 25.20 4.23
N GLN A 252 -19.74 24.54 4.54
CA GLN A 252 -18.43 24.82 3.93
C GLN A 252 -18.09 23.84 2.78
N TRP A 253 -18.98 22.89 2.49
CA TRP A 253 -18.74 21.78 1.56
C TRP A 253 -18.47 22.25 0.13
N HIS A 254 -19.32 23.15 -0.38
CA HIS A 254 -19.22 23.69 -1.75
C HIS A 254 -17.90 24.43 -1.99
N ARG A 255 -17.44 25.18 -0.99
CA ARG A 255 -16.25 26.05 -1.12
C ARG A 255 -14.94 25.26 -1.11
N TYR A 256 -14.84 24.24 -0.28
CA TYR A 256 -13.56 23.53 -0.08
C TYR A 256 -13.52 22.17 -0.77
N VAL A 257 -14.58 21.38 -0.67
CA VAL A 257 -14.59 20.01 -1.17
C VAL A 257 -14.97 19.97 -2.64
N GLU A 258 -16.07 20.62 -3.03
CA GLU A 258 -16.53 20.62 -4.43
C GLU A 258 -15.55 21.36 -5.35
N THR A 259 -14.99 22.48 -4.90
CA THR A 259 -13.95 23.21 -5.66
C THR A 259 -12.69 22.36 -5.87
N SER A 260 -12.29 21.59 -4.85
CA SER A 260 -11.14 20.68 -4.95
C SER A 260 -11.41 19.53 -5.92
N ALA A 261 -12.62 18.97 -5.90
CA ALA A 261 -13.01 17.88 -6.79
C ALA A 261 -13.15 18.36 -8.25
N GLN A 262 -13.72 19.53 -8.51
CA GLN A 262 -13.71 20.16 -9.84
C GLN A 262 -12.30 20.40 -10.39
N THR A 263 -11.38 20.86 -9.54
CA THR A 263 -9.97 21.02 -9.92
C THR A 263 -9.32 19.67 -10.27
N CYS A 264 -9.67 18.61 -9.52
CA CYS A 264 -9.27 17.25 -9.83
C CYS A 264 -9.84 16.78 -11.17
N HIS A 265 -11.12 17.03 -11.48
CA HIS A 265 -11.73 16.69 -12.77
C HIS A 265 -11.03 17.33 -13.97
N GLN A 266 -10.53 18.56 -13.84
CA GLN A 266 -9.82 19.24 -14.91
C GLN A 266 -8.36 18.79 -15.04
N ASN A 267 -7.71 18.45 -13.92
CA ASN A 267 -6.26 18.23 -13.85
C ASN A 267 -5.84 16.81 -13.45
N TRP A 268 -6.75 15.83 -13.41
CA TRP A 268 -6.46 14.46 -12.94
C TRP A 268 -5.28 13.81 -13.67
N TRP A 269 -5.12 14.08 -14.97
CA TRP A 269 -4.04 13.55 -15.78
C TRP A 269 -2.67 14.08 -15.34
N LEU A 270 -2.58 15.31 -14.80
CA LEU A 270 -1.34 15.87 -14.24
C LEU A 270 -0.91 15.13 -12.96
N ASN A 271 -1.89 14.68 -12.16
CA ASN A 271 -1.65 13.86 -10.98
C ASN A 271 -1.10 12.48 -11.37
N LEU A 272 -1.61 11.87 -12.44
CA LEU A 272 -1.10 10.58 -12.95
C LEU A 272 0.30 10.68 -13.55
N LEU A 273 0.61 11.79 -14.22
CA LEU A 273 1.97 12.05 -14.69
C LEU A 273 2.95 12.41 -13.55
N TYR A 274 2.48 12.48 -12.29
CA TYR A 274 3.20 13.03 -11.13
C TYR A 274 3.88 14.37 -11.46
N LYS A 275 3.36 15.12 -12.44
CA LYS A 275 4.00 16.31 -13.02
C LYS A 275 4.03 17.46 -12.01
N LEU A 276 3.06 17.48 -11.09
CA LEU A 276 3.02 18.37 -9.94
C LEU A 276 4.22 18.13 -9.00
N ASN A 277 4.73 16.90 -8.88
CA ASN A 277 5.87 16.60 -8.01
C ASN A 277 7.15 17.24 -8.56
N ILE A 278 7.48 17.05 -9.84
CA ILE A 278 8.72 17.63 -10.41
C ILE A 278 8.67 19.17 -10.42
N THR A 279 7.54 19.75 -10.82
CA THR A 279 7.38 21.21 -10.81
C THR A 279 7.37 21.78 -9.40
N LEU A 280 6.75 21.11 -8.40
CA LEU A 280 6.79 21.52 -7.00
C LEU A 280 8.17 21.29 -6.36
N TRP A 281 8.95 20.30 -6.80
CA TRP A 281 10.32 20.11 -6.32
C TRP A 281 11.23 21.21 -6.84
N VAL A 282 11.15 21.53 -8.13
CA VAL A 282 11.90 22.66 -8.71
C VAL A 282 11.43 23.96 -8.07
N LEU A 283 10.12 24.19 -7.94
CA LEU A 283 9.55 25.37 -7.31
C LEU A 283 9.90 25.44 -5.81
N SER A 284 9.95 24.32 -5.08
CA SER A 284 10.33 24.27 -3.66
C SER A 284 11.81 24.56 -3.49
N VAL A 285 12.69 24.00 -4.32
CA VAL A 285 14.12 24.32 -4.31
C VAL A 285 14.32 25.80 -4.67
N THR A 286 13.65 26.30 -5.71
CA THR A 286 13.70 27.70 -6.13
C THR A 286 13.07 28.63 -5.09
N LEU A 287 11.99 28.26 -4.41
CA LEU A 287 11.35 29.04 -3.34
C LEU A 287 12.16 29.00 -2.06
N ASN A 288 12.78 27.89 -1.67
CA ASN A 288 13.68 27.84 -0.52
C ASN A 288 14.93 28.70 -0.78
N LEU A 289 15.49 28.65 -2.00
CA LEU A 289 16.55 29.56 -2.42
C LEU A 289 16.04 31.02 -2.44
N CYS A 290 14.88 31.29 -3.04
CA CYS A 290 14.28 32.63 -3.06
C CYS A 290 13.96 33.14 -1.66
N ILE A 291 13.40 32.36 -0.74
CA ILE A 291 13.13 32.72 0.66
C ILE A 291 14.44 33.04 1.40
N THR A 292 15.51 32.30 1.09
CA THR A 292 16.88 32.60 1.57
C THR A 292 17.40 33.95 1.04
N PHE A 293 17.00 34.37 -0.17
CA PHE A 293 17.34 35.68 -0.74
C PHE A 293 16.29 36.77 -0.48
N LEU A 294 15.06 36.43 -0.08
CA LEU A 294 13.93 37.32 0.18
C LEU A 294 14.06 38.03 1.53
N THR A 295 14.97 37.59 2.39
CA THR A 295 15.40 38.32 3.60
C THR A 295 16.31 39.51 3.27
N TRP A 296 16.57 39.82 2.00
CA TRP A 296 17.26 41.04 1.56
C TRP A 296 16.71 42.36 2.16
N PRO A 297 15.41 42.52 2.48
CA PRO A 297 14.89 43.71 3.18
C PRO A 297 15.20 43.73 4.70
N TRP A 298 15.54 42.58 5.33
CA TRP A 298 16.14 42.58 6.67
C TRP A 298 17.54 43.23 6.66
N LEU A 299 18.16 43.34 5.48
CA LEU A 299 19.41 44.08 5.21
C LEU A 299 19.21 45.61 5.18
N LEU A 300 17.98 46.10 5.21
CA LEU A 300 17.63 47.53 5.12
C LEU A 300 17.09 48.12 6.44
N GLY A 301 17.09 47.37 7.56
CA GLY A 301 17.18 47.98 8.90
C GLY A 301 15.94 48.00 9.83
N ASN A 302 15.13 46.93 9.90
CA ASN A 302 14.14 46.76 11.00
C ASN A 302 14.62 45.74 12.06
N SER A 303 14.33 45.97 13.34
CA SER A 303 15.03 45.34 14.47
C SER A 303 14.25 44.28 15.26
N TYR A 304 14.83 43.07 15.39
CA TYR A 304 15.05 42.23 16.61
C TYR A 304 16.12 41.17 16.25
N HIS A 305 17.08 40.88 17.16
CA HIS A 305 18.37 40.18 16.93
C HIS A 305 18.47 39.30 15.66
N ASN A 306 18.88 39.95 14.58
CA ASN A 306 18.89 39.42 13.20
C ASN A 306 19.68 38.13 13.04
N THR A 307 20.79 37.96 13.78
CA THR A 307 21.65 36.77 13.65
C THR A 307 20.96 35.49 14.10
N ALA A 308 20.21 35.52 15.20
CA ALA A 308 19.58 34.32 15.76
C ALA A 308 18.46 33.80 14.85
N SER A 309 17.63 34.71 14.31
CA SER A 309 16.52 34.35 13.41
C SER A 309 17.00 33.89 12.04
N VAL A 310 18.08 34.49 11.49
CA VAL A 310 18.70 34.05 10.23
C VAL A 310 19.37 32.68 10.41
N LEU A 311 20.14 32.50 11.50
CA LEU A 311 20.76 31.21 11.81
C LEU A 311 19.69 30.14 12.03
N TYR A 312 18.63 30.45 12.78
CA TYR A 312 17.51 29.54 12.97
C TYR A 312 16.87 29.19 11.62
N GLY A 313 16.48 30.17 10.81
CA GLY A 313 15.90 29.95 9.48
C GLY A 313 16.77 29.08 8.56
N ALA A 314 18.09 29.30 8.55
CA ALA A 314 19.02 28.55 7.72
C ALA A 314 19.35 27.14 8.25
N THR A 315 19.32 26.91 9.56
CA THR A 315 19.87 25.68 10.15
C THR A 315 18.82 24.73 10.73
N HIS A 316 17.64 25.21 11.14
CA HIS A 316 16.67 24.38 11.87
C HIS A 316 16.26 23.10 11.11
N ARG A 317 15.99 23.17 9.80
CA ARG A 317 15.63 22.00 8.98
C ARG A 317 16.78 21.01 8.84
N THR A 318 17.99 21.51 8.61
CA THR A 318 19.21 20.71 8.49
C THR A 318 19.53 20.01 9.81
N LEU A 319 19.46 20.74 10.92
CA LEU A 319 19.68 20.19 12.27
C LEU A 319 18.62 19.14 12.63
N TRP A 320 17.36 19.39 12.26
CA TRP A 320 16.28 18.42 12.44
C TRP A 320 16.53 17.12 11.66
N ALA A 321 16.89 17.22 10.38
CA ALA A 321 17.19 16.06 9.55
C ALA A 321 18.42 15.28 10.05
N LEU A 322 19.49 15.98 10.46
CA LEU A 322 20.70 15.36 11.02
C LEU A 322 20.42 14.67 12.37
N SER A 323 19.62 15.30 13.23
CA SER A 323 19.21 14.74 14.52
C SER A 323 18.49 13.40 14.34
N TRP A 324 17.47 13.35 13.48
CA TRP A 324 16.75 12.11 13.20
C TRP A 324 17.59 11.07 12.49
N SER A 325 18.47 11.49 11.56
CA SER A 325 19.41 10.59 10.90
C SER A 325 20.34 9.90 11.91
N TYR A 326 20.84 10.65 12.90
CA TYR A 326 21.66 10.10 13.97
C TYR A 326 20.89 9.18 14.90
N ILE A 327 19.67 9.53 15.31
CA ILE A 327 18.82 8.67 16.16
C ILE A 327 18.55 7.34 15.46
N LEU A 328 18.19 7.38 14.17
CA LEU A 328 17.96 6.17 13.36
C LEU A 328 19.24 5.35 13.21
N PHE A 329 20.38 6.00 12.98
CA PHE A 329 21.69 5.34 12.91
C PHE A 329 22.09 4.68 14.24
N ALA A 330 21.92 5.37 15.37
CA ALA A 330 22.19 4.82 16.70
C ALA A 330 21.27 3.63 17.01
N CYS A 331 20.00 3.69 16.63
CA CYS A 331 19.08 2.55 16.76
C CYS A 331 19.48 1.38 15.85
N ALA A 332 19.83 1.65 14.59
CA ALA A 332 20.23 0.62 13.62
C ALA A 332 21.55 -0.09 13.99
N THR A 333 22.48 0.61 14.66
CA THR A 333 23.75 0.06 15.13
C THR A 333 23.67 -0.60 16.52
N GLY A 334 22.49 -0.63 17.14
CA GLY A 334 22.27 -1.23 18.46
C GLY A 334 22.61 -0.34 19.65
N HIS A 335 23.06 0.90 19.43
CA HIS A 335 23.42 1.87 20.48
C HIS A 335 22.20 2.65 21.03
N GLY A 336 20.99 2.45 20.49
CA GLY A 336 19.79 3.22 20.82
C GLY A 336 19.03 2.81 22.09
N SER A 337 19.49 1.82 22.86
CA SER A 337 18.95 1.38 24.17
C SER A 337 17.41 1.46 24.29
N ILE A 338 16.88 2.33 25.15
CA ILE A 338 15.44 2.54 25.40
C ILE A 338 14.69 2.97 24.13
N VAL A 339 15.26 3.93 23.38
CA VAL A 339 14.64 4.47 22.16
C VAL A 339 14.47 3.37 21.13
N ASN A 340 15.48 2.51 20.95
CA ASN A 340 15.38 1.38 20.05
C ASN A 340 14.32 0.36 20.50
N THR A 341 14.16 0.15 21.81
CA THR A 341 13.17 -0.76 22.38
C THR A 341 11.74 -0.28 22.11
N VAL A 342 11.48 1.02 22.32
CA VAL A 342 10.16 1.63 22.06
C VAL A 342 9.86 1.66 20.56
N LEU A 343 10.80 2.12 19.74
CA LEU A 343 10.58 2.27 18.30
C LEU A 343 10.50 0.94 17.54
N SER A 344 11.13 -0.11 18.06
CA SER A 344 11.12 -1.46 17.46
C SER A 344 10.03 -2.36 18.06
N TRP A 345 9.06 -1.80 18.78
CA TRP A 345 8.01 -2.59 19.41
C TRP A 345 7.14 -3.30 18.37
N LYS A 346 6.97 -4.62 18.52
CA LYS A 346 6.29 -5.48 17.54
C LYS A 346 4.82 -5.08 17.28
N ALA A 347 4.15 -4.48 18.27
CA ALA A 347 2.80 -3.96 18.10
C ALA A 347 2.71 -2.82 17.07
N LEU A 348 3.80 -2.11 16.80
CA LEU A 348 3.86 -1.01 15.83
C LEU A 348 4.01 -1.49 14.39
N VAL A 349 4.36 -2.77 14.17
CA VAL A 349 4.55 -3.34 12.83
C VAL A 349 3.29 -3.26 11.97
N PRO A 350 2.11 -3.77 12.37
CA PRO A 350 0.90 -3.69 11.54
C PRO A 350 0.52 -2.24 11.23
N LEU A 351 0.64 -1.35 12.21
CA LEU A 351 0.27 0.06 12.06
C LEU A 351 1.23 0.81 11.11
N SER A 352 2.52 0.47 11.16
CA SER A 352 3.52 1.01 10.24
C SER A 352 3.36 0.54 8.79
N ARG A 353 2.74 -0.64 8.55
CA ARG A 353 2.43 -1.13 7.20
C ARG A 353 1.32 -0.31 6.54
N LEU A 354 0.39 0.22 7.34
CA LEU A 354 -0.69 1.11 6.91
C LEU A 354 -0.30 2.59 6.86
N SER A 355 0.87 2.97 7.39
CA SER A 355 1.22 4.38 7.59
C SER A 355 1.22 5.19 6.29
N PHE A 356 1.63 4.58 5.16
CA PHE A 356 1.62 5.27 3.87
C PHE A 356 0.20 5.53 3.36
N GLN A 357 -0.69 4.55 3.47
CA GLN A 357 -2.10 4.70 3.11
C GLN A 357 -2.78 5.72 4.03
N ALA A 358 -2.56 5.63 5.33
CA ALA A 358 -3.06 6.60 6.29
C ALA A 358 -2.56 8.02 5.97
N TYR A 359 -1.28 8.19 5.61
CA TYR A 359 -0.74 9.47 5.14
C TYR A 359 -1.47 10.02 3.91
N LEU A 360 -1.86 9.17 2.96
CA LEU A 360 -2.56 9.64 1.75
C LEU A 360 -4.02 10.02 2.00
N TYR A 361 -4.73 9.29 2.87
CA TYR A 361 -6.16 9.49 3.09
C TYR A 361 -6.50 10.45 4.24
N HIS A 362 -5.60 10.69 5.21
CA HIS A 362 -5.94 11.43 6.43
C HIS A 362 -6.53 12.82 6.17
N SER A 363 -5.88 13.65 5.32
CA SER A 363 -6.34 15.02 5.07
C SER A 363 -7.72 15.02 4.44
N VAL A 364 -7.97 14.12 3.48
CA VAL A 364 -9.26 14.00 2.80
C VAL A 364 -10.37 13.53 3.75
N LEU A 365 -10.06 12.66 4.71
CA LEU A 365 -10.99 12.23 5.76
C LEU A 365 -11.25 13.32 6.80
N ILE A 366 -10.21 14.02 7.27
CA ILE A 366 -10.35 15.11 8.25
C ILE A 366 -11.24 16.21 7.66
N SER A 367 -10.96 16.63 6.42
CA SER A 367 -11.76 17.62 5.71
C SER A 367 -13.23 17.18 5.59
N ARG A 368 -13.50 15.89 5.35
CA ARG A 368 -14.86 15.37 5.33
C ARG A 368 -15.60 15.67 6.63
N PHE A 369 -15.02 15.33 7.78
CA PHE A 369 -15.65 15.51 9.08
C PHE A 369 -15.79 16.98 9.48
N VAL A 370 -14.75 17.79 9.23
CA VAL A 370 -14.72 19.20 9.62
C VAL A 370 -15.69 20.03 8.78
N TYR A 371 -15.75 19.82 7.46
CA TYR A 371 -16.59 20.64 6.58
C TYR A 371 -18.05 20.18 6.50
N ASP A 372 -18.39 19.00 7.03
CA ASP A 372 -19.78 18.59 7.26
C ASP A 372 -20.43 19.32 8.45
N ALA A 373 -19.62 19.84 9.36
CA ALA A 373 -20.09 20.41 10.61
C ALA A 373 -21.11 21.52 10.35
N ARG A 374 -22.33 21.33 10.84
CA ARG A 374 -23.44 22.30 10.70
C ARG A 374 -23.42 23.40 11.75
N GLN A 375 -22.66 23.19 12.82
CA GLN A 375 -22.47 24.15 13.90
C GLN A 375 -21.00 24.57 13.95
N PRO A 376 -20.71 25.84 14.30
CA PRO A 376 -19.33 26.28 14.51
C PRO A 376 -18.65 25.45 15.59
N LEU A 377 -17.38 25.12 15.38
CA LEU A 377 -16.58 24.42 16.38
C LEU A 377 -16.10 25.43 17.44
N TYR A 378 -16.31 25.11 18.71
CA TYR A 378 -15.79 25.90 19.83
C TYR A 378 -14.59 25.19 20.45
N SER A 379 -13.44 25.85 20.43
CA SER A 379 -12.19 25.31 20.97
C SER A 379 -11.95 25.85 22.37
N SER A 380 -11.97 25.01 23.40
CA SER A 380 -11.61 25.42 24.76
C SER A 380 -10.11 25.20 25.02
N LYS A 381 -9.54 25.82 26.08
CA LYS A 381 -8.15 25.56 26.49
C LYS A 381 -7.86 24.09 26.79
N VAL A 382 -8.87 23.31 27.21
CA VAL A 382 -8.77 21.86 27.47
C VAL A 382 -8.81 21.05 26.17
N THR A 383 -9.36 21.61 25.11
CA THR A 383 -9.43 20.97 23.77
C THR A 383 -8.18 21.25 22.94
N LEU A 384 -7.39 22.28 23.30
CA LEU A 384 -6.20 22.73 22.59
C LEU A 384 -4.87 22.26 23.24
N VAL A 385 -4.94 21.72 24.46
CA VAL A 385 -3.84 21.09 25.21
C VAL A 385 -4.07 19.59 25.22
#